data_AF-A0A660MBG5-F1
#
_entry.id   AF-A0A660MBG5-F1
#
_cell.length_a   1.000
_cell.length_b   1.000
_cell.length_c   1.000
_cell.angle_alpha   90.00
_cell.angle_beta   90.00
_cell.angle_gamma   90.00
#
_symmetry.space_group_name_H-M   'P 1'
#
loop_
_entity.id
_entity.type
_entity.pdbx_description
1 polymer ?
#
loop_
_entity_poly.entity_id
_entity_poly.type
_entity_poly.pdbx_seq_one_letter_code
_entity_poly.pdbx_strand_id
1 'polypeptide(L)'
;MATNSQVLDIRDGLVKSGLEITDAEQLIKAYGAPFTEVGEILATYKDIVVTDVSQKEEMQKARKMRLALRGQRVKIKKTHDFLKADVLKQSKAIDFVNREAAKIIGEAEKYLEDQEKFAENLLKKQQEEKLAARRAKLMMYTDDISLYEPTLTSLSDEKFEQLLAQLKQANEDAKAAAEAEEAKRKAEAERAAKAEAEAAEARRKQAEAEAEAAKLRAEKEAEERAKAEAEAKAAEEARKAAAAPDKEKIMAAIDAIQFKVEGLTDLQAMEFAEKIAQHLETVKTNYKIKAGNL
;
A
#
# COMPACT_ATOMS: atom_id res chain seq x y z
N MET A 1 17.05 -18.03 91.22
CA MET A 1 15.72 -17.52 90.85
C MET A 1 15.93 -16.46 89.77
N ALA A 2 15.13 -16.39 88.69
CA ALA A 2 15.10 -15.15 87.92
C ALA A 2 14.73 -14.05 88.91
N THR A 3 15.56 -13.03 89.04
CA THR A 3 15.41 -12.03 90.11
C THR A 3 14.10 -11.27 89.89
N ASN A 4 13.39 -10.88 90.96
CA ASN A 4 12.19 -10.04 90.87
C ASN A 4 12.40 -8.82 89.94
N SER A 5 13.64 -8.33 89.81
CA SER A 5 14.04 -7.29 88.86
C SER A 5 13.72 -7.62 87.39
N GLN A 6 13.98 -8.84 86.91
CA GLN A 6 13.78 -9.21 85.50
C GLN A 6 12.29 -9.30 85.14
N VAL A 7 11.44 -9.68 86.09
CA VAL A 7 9.98 -9.69 85.91
C VAL A 7 9.41 -8.27 85.90
N LEU A 8 9.96 -7.39 86.75
CA LEU A 8 9.62 -5.97 86.75
C LEU A 8 10.04 -5.30 85.43
N ASP A 9 11.21 -5.62 84.89
CA ASP A 9 11.68 -5.09 83.60
C ASP A 9 10.78 -5.53 82.43
N ILE A 10 10.30 -6.78 82.43
CA ILE A 10 9.34 -7.28 81.42
C ILE A 10 8.01 -6.55 81.55
N ARG A 11 7.49 -6.39 82.77
CA ARG A 11 6.23 -5.67 83.02
C ARG A 11 6.30 -4.23 82.56
N ASP A 12 7.36 -3.52 82.93
CA ASP A 12 7.54 -2.12 82.57
C ASP A 12 7.71 -1.95 81.04
N GLY A 13 8.32 -2.94 80.37
CA GLY A 13 8.37 -3.01 78.90
C GLY A 13 6.99 -3.21 78.25
N LEU A 14 6.13 -4.06 78.81
CA LEU A 14 4.78 -4.31 78.31
C LEU A 14 3.87 -3.09 78.51
N VAL A 15 3.95 -2.43 79.66
CA VAL A 15 3.17 -1.20 79.93
C VAL A 15 3.57 -0.09 78.96
N LYS A 16 4.87 0.07 78.66
CA LYS A 16 5.35 1.02 77.63
C LYS A 16 4.85 0.70 76.22
N SER A 17 4.47 -0.55 75.93
CA SER A 17 3.88 -0.95 74.64
C SER A 17 2.38 -0.63 74.53
N GLY A 18 1.78 -0.02 75.56
CA GLY A 18 0.38 0.37 75.58
C GLY A 18 -0.56 -0.70 76.16
N LEU A 19 -0.01 -1.72 76.84
CA LEU A 19 -0.81 -2.74 77.52
C LEU A 19 -1.14 -2.28 78.95
N GLU A 20 -2.38 -2.47 79.38
CA GLU A 20 -2.79 -2.20 80.76
C GLU A 20 -2.01 -3.06 81.76
N ILE A 21 -1.77 -2.53 82.96
CA ILE A 21 -0.92 -3.19 83.98
C ILE A 21 -1.48 -4.57 84.33
N THR A 22 -2.80 -4.69 84.46
CA THR A 22 -3.48 -5.95 84.78
C THR A 22 -3.28 -7.00 83.68
N ASP A 23 -3.30 -6.58 82.42
CA ASP A 23 -3.17 -7.47 81.26
C ASP A 23 -1.71 -7.89 81.06
N ALA A 24 -0.78 -6.97 81.34
CA ALA A 24 0.65 -7.26 81.38
C ALA A 24 0.98 -8.31 82.45
N GLU A 25 0.41 -8.20 83.64
CA GLU A 25 0.58 -9.19 84.72
C GLU A 25 -0.01 -10.56 84.37
N GLN A 26 -1.19 -10.59 83.73
CA GLN A 26 -1.79 -11.84 83.23
C GLN A 26 -0.92 -12.51 82.18
N LEU A 27 -0.35 -11.74 81.24
CA LEU A 27 0.53 -12.26 80.19
C LEU A 27 1.82 -12.83 80.78
N ILE A 28 2.46 -12.10 81.70
CA ILE A 28 3.65 -12.53 82.44
C ILE A 28 3.39 -13.85 83.18
N LYS A 29 2.23 -13.96 83.84
CA LYS A 29 1.80 -15.19 84.52
C LYS A 29 1.58 -16.35 83.55
N ALA A 30 0.99 -16.10 82.37
CA ALA A 30 0.74 -17.13 81.35
C ALA A 30 2.04 -17.73 80.79
N TYR A 31 3.12 -16.94 80.68
CA TYR A 31 4.45 -17.43 80.31
C TYR A 31 5.20 -18.12 81.47
N GLY A 32 4.62 -18.13 82.67
CA GLY A 32 5.18 -18.81 83.85
C GLY A 32 6.31 -18.04 84.53
N ALA A 33 6.41 -16.72 84.36
CA ALA A 33 7.36 -15.88 85.08
C ALA A 33 7.08 -15.91 86.61
N PRO A 34 8.10 -15.91 87.50
CA PRO A 34 9.55 -15.71 87.26
C PRO A 34 10.31 -16.97 86.77
N PHE A 35 9.68 -17.87 86.00
CA PHE A 35 10.29 -19.07 85.44
C PHE A 35 10.85 -19.99 86.53
N THR A 36 10.05 -20.19 87.59
CA THR A 36 10.42 -20.95 88.78
C THR A 36 11.01 -22.33 88.45
N GLU A 37 10.48 -23.01 87.44
CA GLU A 37 10.95 -24.33 86.96
C GLU A 37 12.45 -24.37 86.54
N VAL A 38 13.00 -23.25 86.06
CA VAL A 38 14.41 -23.14 85.65
C VAL A 38 15.14 -22.04 86.40
N GLY A 39 14.51 -21.45 87.42
CA GLY A 39 15.01 -20.27 88.11
C GLY A 39 16.31 -20.53 88.86
N GLU A 40 16.50 -21.75 89.39
CA GLU A 40 17.76 -22.18 90.01
C GLU A 40 18.85 -22.36 88.96
N ILE A 41 18.53 -23.01 87.85
CA ILE A 41 19.46 -23.21 86.72
C ILE A 41 19.94 -21.87 86.17
N LEU A 42 19.05 -20.89 86.01
CA LEU A 42 19.40 -19.55 85.54
C LEU A 42 20.32 -18.77 86.50
N ALA A 43 20.31 -19.11 87.79
CA ALA A 43 21.19 -18.49 88.77
C ALA A 43 22.58 -19.15 88.80
N THR A 44 22.66 -20.47 88.63
CA THR A 44 23.89 -21.25 88.87
C THR A 44 24.58 -21.78 87.62
N TYR A 45 23.99 -21.62 86.42
CA TYR A 45 24.57 -22.24 85.20
C TYR A 45 25.98 -21.75 84.87
N LYS A 46 26.36 -20.53 85.28
CA LYS A 46 27.70 -19.97 85.06
C LYS A 46 28.77 -20.60 85.96
N ASP A 47 28.36 -21.27 87.03
CA ASP A 47 29.27 -21.92 87.97
C ASP A 47 29.85 -23.22 87.40
N ILE A 48 29.24 -23.77 86.34
CA ILE A 48 29.76 -24.95 85.66
C ILE A 48 30.80 -24.54 84.62
N VAL A 49 32.06 -24.83 84.93
CA VAL A 49 33.20 -24.65 84.02
C VAL A 49 33.87 -26.00 83.81
N VAL A 50 33.92 -26.46 82.55
CA VAL A 50 34.60 -27.71 82.16
C VAL A 50 35.94 -27.33 81.51
N THR A 51 37.04 -27.78 82.10
CA THR A 51 38.41 -27.46 81.67
C THR A 51 39.19 -28.67 81.14
N ASP A 52 38.76 -29.90 81.51
CA ASP A 52 39.43 -31.14 81.11
C ASP A 52 38.42 -32.22 80.68
N VAL A 53 38.85 -33.12 79.77
CA VAL A 53 38.00 -34.16 79.17
C VAL A 53 37.63 -35.27 80.17
N SER A 54 38.37 -35.37 81.28
CA SER A 54 38.10 -36.35 82.34
C SER A 54 36.91 -35.94 83.24
N GLN A 55 36.47 -34.67 83.21
CA GLN A 55 35.35 -34.08 83.97
C GLN A 55 33.96 -34.48 83.43
N LYS A 56 33.71 -35.79 83.36
CA LYS A 56 32.48 -36.36 82.77
C LYS A 56 31.21 -36.00 83.54
N GLU A 57 31.29 -35.78 84.86
CA GLU A 57 30.13 -35.44 85.68
C GLU A 57 29.66 -34.00 85.45
N GLU A 58 30.59 -33.05 85.35
CA GLU A 58 30.33 -31.65 85.05
C GLU A 58 29.70 -31.50 83.66
N MET A 59 30.22 -32.24 82.66
CA MET A 59 29.64 -32.30 81.32
C MET A 59 28.20 -32.86 81.34
N GLN A 60 27.92 -33.88 82.14
CA GLN A 60 26.58 -34.43 82.30
C GLN A 60 25.62 -33.45 82.99
N LYS A 61 26.07 -32.76 84.05
CA LYS A 61 25.32 -31.70 84.74
C LYS A 61 24.99 -30.55 83.78
N ALA A 62 25.97 -30.07 83.01
CA ALA A 62 25.76 -29.06 81.98
C ALA A 62 24.73 -29.49 80.93
N ARG A 63 24.83 -30.74 80.44
CA ARG A 63 23.85 -31.31 79.49
C ARG A 63 22.44 -31.33 80.06
N LYS A 64 22.27 -31.75 81.32
CA LYS A 64 20.97 -31.79 82.01
C LYS A 64 20.37 -30.39 82.16
N MET A 65 21.17 -29.42 82.63
CA MET A 65 20.74 -28.02 82.76
C MET A 65 20.34 -27.42 81.41
N ARG A 66 21.14 -27.63 80.36
CA ARG A 66 20.81 -27.19 79.00
C ARG A 66 19.51 -27.80 78.49
N LEU A 67 19.28 -29.09 78.72
CA LEU A 67 18.06 -29.76 78.27
C LEU A 67 16.82 -29.23 78.99
N ALA A 68 16.92 -28.95 80.30
CA ALA A 68 15.85 -28.30 81.06
C ALA A 68 15.53 -26.89 80.53
N LEU A 69 16.55 -26.05 80.29
CA LEU A 69 16.38 -24.73 79.67
C LEU A 69 15.77 -24.82 78.28
N ARG A 70 16.21 -25.78 77.46
CA ARG A 70 15.62 -26.03 76.13
C ARG A 70 14.14 -26.42 76.25
N GLY A 71 13.80 -27.27 77.22
CA GLY A 71 12.41 -27.65 77.51
C GLY A 71 11.54 -26.44 77.81
N GLN A 72 12.00 -25.58 78.73
CA GLN A 72 11.29 -24.35 79.08
C GLN A 72 11.16 -23.38 77.89
N ARG A 73 12.22 -23.23 77.08
CA ARG A 73 12.18 -22.40 75.86
C ARG A 73 11.13 -22.90 74.86
N VAL A 74 10.99 -24.21 74.69
CA VAL A 74 9.97 -24.80 73.80
C VAL A 74 8.56 -24.57 74.36
N LYS A 75 8.37 -24.69 75.69
CA LYS A 75 7.08 -24.37 76.33
C LYS A 75 6.67 -22.92 76.07
N ILE A 76 7.57 -21.97 76.30
CA ILE A 76 7.34 -20.53 76.04
C ILE A 76 6.87 -20.31 74.59
N LYS A 77 7.54 -20.93 73.61
CA LYS A 77 7.13 -20.80 72.20
C LYS A 77 5.72 -21.37 71.94
N LYS A 78 5.39 -22.52 72.52
CA LYS A 78 4.04 -23.09 72.38
C LYS A 78 2.97 -22.19 73.00
N THR A 79 3.25 -21.60 74.17
CA THR A 79 2.35 -20.63 74.81
C THR A 79 2.17 -19.39 73.93
N HIS A 80 3.24 -18.87 73.33
CA HIS A 80 3.15 -17.78 72.34
C HIS A 80 2.22 -18.13 71.18
N ASP A 81 2.44 -19.29 70.54
CA ASP A 81 1.67 -19.69 69.38
C ASP A 81 0.19 -19.90 69.74
N PHE A 82 -0.10 -20.43 70.93
CA PHE A 82 -1.45 -20.61 71.45
C PHE A 82 -2.16 -19.29 71.72
N LEU A 83 -1.55 -18.37 72.50
CA LEU A 83 -2.14 -17.08 72.83
C LEU A 83 -2.37 -16.21 71.57
N LYS A 84 -1.46 -16.27 70.61
CA LYS A 84 -1.57 -15.51 69.36
C LYS A 84 -2.64 -16.07 68.42
N ALA A 85 -2.93 -17.38 68.47
CA ALA A 85 -3.86 -18.01 67.53
C ALA A 85 -5.28 -17.43 67.64
N ASP A 86 -5.78 -17.20 68.86
CA ASP A 86 -7.14 -16.71 69.06
C ASP A 86 -7.26 -15.21 68.75
N VAL A 87 -6.24 -14.42 69.09
CA VAL A 87 -6.16 -13.01 68.69
C VAL A 87 -6.17 -12.88 67.17
N LEU A 88 -5.41 -13.72 66.45
CA LEU A 88 -5.38 -13.71 64.98
C LEU A 88 -6.71 -14.13 64.36
N LYS A 89 -7.46 -15.05 64.96
CA LYS A 89 -8.80 -15.41 64.49
C LYS A 89 -9.78 -14.26 64.70
N GLN A 90 -9.74 -13.64 65.89
CA GLN A 90 -10.58 -12.50 66.23
C GLN A 90 -10.29 -11.31 65.32
N SER A 91 -9.02 -10.97 65.10
CA SER A 91 -8.65 -9.86 64.21
C SER A 91 -9.15 -10.09 62.79
N LYS A 92 -8.96 -11.30 62.25
CA LYS A 92 -9.48 -11.66 60.91
C LYS A 92 -11.01 -11.60 60.83
N ALA A 93 -11.71 -11.98 61.90
CA ALA A 93 -13.17 -11.90 61.95
C ALA A 93 -13.64 -10.43 61.96
N ILE A 94 -12.98 -9.56 62.72
CA ILE A 94 -13.25 -8.12 62.74
C ILE A 94 -13.02 -7.53 61.34
N ASP A 95 -11.89 -7.84 60.71
CA ASP A 95 -11.57 -7.36 59.36
C ASP A 95 -12.61 -7.81 58.33
N PHE A 96 -13.05 -9.06 58.43
CA PHE A 96 -14.10 -9.61 57.57
C PHE A 96 -15.42 -8.83 57.74
N VAL A 97 -15.90 -8.69 58.98
CA VAL A 97 -17.15 -7.97 59.27
C VAL A 97 -17.07 -6.52 58.79
N ASN A 98 -15.94 -5.84 59.03
CA ASN A 98 -15.74 -4.48 58.56
C ASN A 98 -15.86 -4.37 57.04
N ARG A 99 -15.19 -5.27 56.30
CA ARG A 99 -15.26 -5.26 54.82
C ARG A 99 -16.67 -5.54 54.31
N GLU A 100 -17.36 -6.53 54.86
CA GLU A 100 -18.72 -6.86 54.41
C GLU A 100 -19.71 -5.74 54.76
N ALA A 101 -19.61 -5.15 55.96
CA ALA A 101 -20.43 -4.02 56.36
C ALA A 101 -20.19 -2.79 55.47
N ALA A 102 -18.92 -2.43 55.22
CA ALA A 102 -18.56 -1.32 54.35
C ALA A 102 -19.07 -1.53 52.92
N LYS A 103 -19.03 -2.76 52.40
CA LYS A 103 -19.59 -3.10 51.09
C LYS A 103 -21.10 -2.86 51.04
N ILE A 104 -21.85 -3.41 52.00
CA ILE A 104 -23.32 -3.28 52.05
C ILE A 104 -23.72 -1.81 52.15
N ILE A 105 -23.05 -1.05 53.04
CA ILE A 105 -23.33 0.37 53.22
C ILE A 105 -22.99 1.14 51.94
N GLY A 106 -21.83 0.90 51.31
CA GLY A 106 -21.44 1.58 50.08
C GLY A 106 -22.38 1.30 48.90
N GLU A 107 -22.92 0.09 48.77
CA GLU A 107 -23.94 -0.24 47.77
C GLU A 107 -25.24 0.54 48.01
N ALA A 108 -25.67 0.66 49.27
CA ALA A 108 -26.85 1.43 49.65
C ALA A 108 -26.66 2.93 49.46
N GLU A 109 -25.50 3.48 49.85
CA GLU A 109 -25.14 4.89 49.63
C GLU A 109 -25.16 5.23 48.15
N LYS A 110 -24.55 4.40 47.30
CA LYS A 110 -24.58 4.59 45.85
C LYS A 110 -26.00 4.61 45.30
N TYR A 111 -26.85 3.67 45.72
CA TYR A 111 -28.24 3.65 45.29
C TYR A 111 -28.97 4.94 45.70
N LEU A 112 -28.77 5.42 46.93
CA LEU A 112 -29.37 6.65 47.43
C LEU A 112 -28.82 7.88 46.71
N GLU A 113 -27.52 7.92 46.41
CA GLU A 113 -26.89 8.97 45.61
C GLU A 113 -27.47 9.01 44.19
N ASP A 114 -27.69 7.85 43.56
CA ASP A 114 -28.35 7.76 42.26
C ASP A 114 -29.80 8.31 42.32
N GLN A 115 -30.51 8.11 43.44
CA GLN A 115 -31.84 8.70 43.65
C GLN A 115 -31.77 10.21 43.89
N GLU A 116 -30.83 10.68 44.70
CA GLU A 116 -30.61 12.11 44.97
C GLU A 116 -30.30 12.87 43.67
N LYS A 117 -29.40 12.31 42.85
CA LYS A 117 -28.98 12.87 41.58
C LYS A 117 -29.91 12.48 40.43
N PHE A 118 -31.07 11.87 40.67
CA PHE A 118 -31.95 11.39 39.61
C PHE A 118 -32.32 12.49 38.62
N ALA A 119 -32.67 13.69 39.11
CA ALA A 119 -33.02 14.83 38.25
C ALA A 119 -31.83 15.29 37.39
N GLU A 120 -30.63 15.39 37.99
CA GLU A 120 -29.41 15.76 37.27
C GLU A 120 -29.01 14.71 36.24
N ASN A 121 -29.08 13.42 36.61
CA ASN A 121 -28.81 12.29 35.73
C ASN A 121 -29.80 12.24 34.57
N LEU A 122 -31.09 12.48 34.83
CA LEU A 122 -32.12 12.53 33.80
C LEU A 122 -31.88 13.70 32.83
N LEU A 123 -31.56 14.89 33.34
CA LEU A 123 -31.24 16.05 32.50
C LEU A 123 -29.99 15.80 31.65
N LYS A 124 -28.93 15.23 32.24
CA LYS A 124 -27.72 14.86 31.53
C LYS A 124 -28.02 13.84 30.43
N LYS A 125 -28.80 12.80 30.73
CA LYS A 125 -29.24 11.80 29.75
C LYS A 125 -30.04 12.44 28.61
N GLN A 126 -30.99 13.32 28.93
CA GLN A 126 -31.76 14.07 27.93
C GLN A 126 -30.87 14.96 27.06
N GLN A 127 -29.86 15.62 27.64
CA GLN A 127 -28.87 16.42 26.89
C GLN A 127 -28.04 15.55 25.96
N GLU A 128 -27.57 14.39 26.42
CA GLU A 128 -26.81 13.42 25.61
C GLU A 128 -27.65 12.86 24.47
N GLU A 129 -28.91 12.47 24.73
CA GLU A 129 -29.86 12.00 23.71
C GLU A 129 -30.17 13.10 22.69
N LYS A 130 -30.43 14.34 23.16
CA LYS A 130 -30.65 15.50 22.29
C LYS A 130 -29.44 15.76 21.41
N LEU A 131 -28.24 15.71 21.98
CA LEU A 131 -27.01 15.94 21.25
C LEU A 131 -26.72 14.82 20.24
N ALA A 132 -26.98 13.56 20.60
CA ALA A 132 -26.88 12.42 19.69
C ALA A 132 -27.86 12.56 18.51
N ALA A 133 -29.11 12.95 18.78
CA ALA A 133 -30.10 13.21 17.73
C ALA A 133 -29.68 14.38 16.81
N ARG A 134 -29.09 15.44 17.38
CA ARG A 134 -28.55 16.56 16.61
C ARG A 134 -27.39 16.13 15.72
N ARG A 135 -26.42 15.35 16.24
CA ARG A 135 -25.31 14.78 15.45
C ARG A 135 -25.83 13.93 14.29
N ALA A 136 -26.75 13.02 14.56
CA ALA A 136 -27.33 12.15 13.53
C ALA A 136 -27.98 12.96 12.40
N LYS A 137 -28.73 14.02 12.72
CA LYS A 137 -29.31 14.92 11.71
C LYS A 137 -28.26 15.65 10.89
N LEU A 138 -27.17 16.11 11.50
CA LEU A 138 -26.10 16.82 10.78
C LEU A 138 -25.31 15.88 9.85
N MET A 139 -25.04 14.64 10.27
CA MET A 139 -24.33 13.64 9.44
C MET A 139 -25.05 13.32 8.13
N MET A 140 -26.35 13.62 8.02
CA MET A 140 -27.10 13.45 6.77
C MET A 140 -26.69 14.44 5.67
N TYR A 141 -26.07 15.56 6.03
CA TYR A 141 -25.80 16.67 5.12
C TYR A 141 -24.32 17.10 5.08
N THR A 142 -23.52 16.73 6.09
CA THR A 142 -22.07 17.00 6.16
C THR A 142 -21.32 15.80 6.72
N ASP A 143 -20.15 15.50 6.15
CA ASP A 143 -19.27 14.42 6.62
C ASP A 143 -18.43 14.83 7.84
N ASP A 144 -18.17 16.14 8.00
CA ASP A 144 -17.44 16.69 9.16
C ASP A 144 -18.35 17.57 10.02
N ILE A 145 -18.45 17.22 11.30
CA ILE A 145 -19.27 17.91 12.31
C ILE A 145 -18.40 18.60 13.36
N SER A 146 -17.08 18.43 13.30
CA SER A 146 -16.12 18.90 14.31
C SER A 146 -16.22 20.41 14.58
N LEU A 147 -16.60 21.19 13.56
CA LEU A 147 -16.81 22.64 13.65
C LEU A 147 -18.05 23.03 14.47
N TYR A 148 -19.06 22.17 14.52
CA TYR A 148 -20.33 22.43 15.20
C TYR A 148 -20.36 21.82 16.61
N GLU A 149 -19.68 20.69 16.80
CA GLU A 149 -19.58 19.91 18.05
C GLU A 149 -19.52 20.76 19.34
N PRO A 150 -18.65 21.79 19.46
CA PRO A 150 -18.48 22.53 20.71
C PRO A 150 -19.70 23.37 21.10
N THR A 151 -20.57 23.66 20.15
CA THR A 151 -21.74 24.55 20.33
C THR A 151 -23.07 23.81 20.33
N LEU A 152 -23.09 22.52 19.96
CA LEU A 152 -24.34 21.75 19.83
C LEU A 152 -25.10 21.59 21.14
N THR A 153 -24.44 21.64 22.29
CA THR A 153 -25.11 21.52 23.60
C THR A 153 -25.84 22.81 24.00
N SER A 154 -25.25 23.96 23.72
CA SER A 154 -25.75 25.28 24.16
C SER A 154 -26.69 25.94 23.14
N LEU A 155 -26.80 25.39 21.93
CA LEU A 155 -27.64 25.93 20.87
C LEU A 155 -29.14 25.79 21.20
N SER A 156 -29.91 26.87 21.06
CA SER A 156 -31.38 26.80 21.11
C SER A 156 -31.92 25.94 19.96
N ASP A 157 -33.12 25.38 20.13
CA ASP A 157 -33.73 24.52 19.10
C ASP A 157 -33.96 25.28 17.78
N GLU A 158 -34.36 26.55 17.86
CA GLU A 158 -34.52 27.43 16.70
C GLU A 158 -33.20 27.62 15.94
N LYS A 159 -32.10 27.83 16.67
CA LYS A 159 -30.77 28.00 16.05
C LYS A 159 -30.23 26.71 15.46
N PHE A 160 -30.54 25.57 16.08
CA PHE A 160 -30.20 24.26 15.52
C PHE A 160 -30.95 23.99 14.22
N GLU A 161 -32.26 24.27 14.17
CA GLU A 161 -33.04 24.09 12.94
C GLU A 161 -32.61 25.06 11.83
N GLN A 162 -32.20 26.30 12.18
CA GLN A 162 -31.57 27.22 11.22
C GLN A 162 -30.26 26.66 10.64
N LEU A 163 -29.38 26.12 11.49
CA LEU A 163 -28.14 25.48 11.05
C LEU A 163 -28.43 24.28 10.13
N LEU A 164 -29.41 23.45 10.51
CA LEU A 164 -29.80 22.28 9.72
C LEU A 164 -30.33 22.68 8.34
N ALA A 165 -31.15 23.73 8.27
CA ALA A 165 -31.67 24.26 7.01
C ALA A 165 -30.53 24.81 6.11
N GLN A 166 -29.56 25.51 6.69
CA GLN A 166 -28.39 26.01 5.95
C GLN A 166 -27.55 24.86 5.38
N LEU A 167 -27.27 23.83 6.18
CA LEU A 167 -26.50 22.66 5.73
C LEU A 167 -27.25 21.86 4.66
N LYS A 168 -28.57 21.73 4.80
CA LYS A 168 -29.41 21.08 3.79
C LYS A 168 -29.33 21.82 2.45
N GLN A 169 -29.49 23.14 2.46
CA GLN A 169 -29.38 23.95 1.24
C GLN A 169 -28.00 23.82 0.61
N ALA A 170 -26.93 23.93 1.41
CA ALA A 170 -25.57 23.77 0.91
C ALA A 170 -25.30 22.39 0.29
N ASN A 171 -25.87 21.32 0.87
CA ASN A 171 -25.77 19.97 0.33
C ASN A 171 -26.54 19.82 -1.00
N GLU A 172 -27.74 20.39 -1.08
CA GLU A 172 -28.55 20.41 -2.31
C GLU A 172 -27.86 21.21 -3.42
N ASP A 173 -27.31 22.38 -3.11
CA ASP A 173 -26.54 23.21 -4.06
C ASP A 173 -25.29 22.48 -4.55
N ALA A 174 -24.57 21.80 -3.64
CA ALA A 174 -23.39 21.01 -4.01
C ALA A 174 -23.74 19.82 -4.91
N LYS A 175 -24.86 19.13 -4.63
CA LYS A 175 -25.38 18.06 -5.49
C LYS A 175 -25.79 18.58 -6.86
N ALA A 176 -26.54 19.68 -6.92
CA ALA A 176 -26.94 20.31 -8.17
C ALA A 176 -25.72 20.78 -9.00
N ALA A 177 -24.69 21.33 -8.34
CA ALA A 177 -23.44 21.69 -9.00
C ALA A 177 -22.69 20.48 -9.56
N ALA A 178 -22.60 19.39 -8.79
CA ALA A 178 -21.97 18.14 -9.23
C ALA A 178 -22.72 17.51 -10.41
N GLU A 179 -24.06 17.45 -10.35
CA GLU A 179 -24.89 16.96 -11.45
C GLU A 179 -24.75 17.83 -12.70
N ALA A 180 -24.70 19.16 -12.55
CA ALA A 180 -24.46 20.08 -13.67
C ALA A 180 -23.06 19.91 -14.28
N GLU A 181 -22.04 19.66 -13.46
CA GLU A 181 -20.69 19.37 -13.95
C GLU A 181 -20.65 18.04 -14.71
N GLU A 182 -21.28 16.98 -14.16
CA GLU A 182 -21.35 15.69 -14.82
C GLU A 182 -22.12 15.77 -16.15
N ALA A 183 -23.22 16.53 -16.19
CA ALA A 183 -23.96 16.78 -17.42
C ALA A 183 -23.12 17.53 -18.46
N LYS A 184 -22.32 18.52 -18.04
CA LYS A 184 -21.37 19.22 -18.92
C LYS A 184 -20.30 18.28 -19.46
N ARG A 185 -19.70 17.44 -18.61
CA ARG A 185 -18.71 16.44 -19.03
C ARG A 185 -19.28 15.44 -20.03
N LYS A 186 -20.50 14.94 -19.81
CA LYS A 186 -21.20 14.05 -20.75
C LYS A 186 -21.46 14.74 -22.10
N ALA A 187 -21.96 15.98 -22.08
CA ALA A 187 -22.24 16.74 -23.29
C ALA A 187 -20.96 17.12 -24.08
N GLU A 188 -19.84 17.35 -23.38
CA GLU A 188 -18.54 17.58 -24.01
C GLU A 188 -17.96 16.30 -24.61
N ALA A 189 -18.03 15.17 -23.89
CA ALA A 189 -17.63 13.87 -24.41
C ALA A 189 -18.44 13.47 -25.65
N GLU A 190 -19.76 13.72 -25.66
CA GLU A 190 -20.59 13.45 -26.83
C GLU A 190 -20.21 14.33 -28.03
N ARG A 191 -19.92 15.62 -27.80
CA ARG A 191 -19.44 16.53 -28.86
C ARG A 191 -18.08 16.12 -29.40
N ALA A 192 -17.15 15.73 -28.54
CA ALA A 192 -15.85 15.22 -28.93
C ALA A 192 -15.97 13.94 -29.77
N ALA A 193 -16.82 12.99 -29.35
CA ALA A 193 -17.07 11.75 -30.09
C ALA A 193 -17.71 12.02 -31.47
N LYS A 194 -18.67 12.96 -31.57
CA LYS A 194 -19.24 13.36 -32.86
C LYS A 194 -18.20 14.01 -33.76
N ALA A 195 -17.38 14.93 -33.24
CA ALA A 195 -16.32 15.57 -34.01
C ALA A 195 -15.26 14.57 -34.49
N GLU A 196 -14.91 13.58 -33.67
CA GLU A 196 -13.98 12.51 -34.06
C GLU A 196 -14.59 11.60 -35.14
N ALA A 197 -15.87 11.26 -35.02
CA ALA A 197 -16.58 10.49 -36.05
C ALA A 197 -16.66 11.26 -37.39
N GLU A 198 -16.98 12.55 -37.36
CA GLU A 198 -17.00 13.42 -38.54
C GLU A 198 -15.61 13.57 -39.16
N ALA A 199 -14.56 13.76 -38.34
CA ALA A 199 -13.18 13.83 -38.82
C ALA A 199 -12.69 12.51 -39.44
N ALA A 200 -13.10 11.38 -38.86
CA ALA A 200 -12.83 10.05 -39.41
C ALA A 200 -13.55 9.85 -40.75
N GLU A 201 -14.82 10.26 -40.87
CA GLU A 201 -15.56 10.20 -42.13
C GLU A 201 -14.95 11.12 -43.20
N ALA A 202 -14.55 12.33 -42.83
CA ALA A 202 -13.87 13.27 -43.72
C ALA A 202 -12.52 12.70 -44.22
N ARG A 203 -11.73 12.07 -43.34
CA ARG A 203 -10.50 11.37 -43.73
C ARG A 203 -10.77 10.21 -44.69
N ARG A 204 -11.84 9.44 -44.47
CA ARG A 204 -12.21 8.36 -45.40
C ARG A 204 -12.58 8.91 -46.78
N LYS A 205 -13.38 9.97 -46.84
CA LYS A 205 -13.73 10.65 -48.11
C LYS A 205 -12.50 11.23 -48.81
N GLN A 206 -11.59 11.84 -48.07
CA GLN A 206 -10.33 12.34 -48.65
C GLN A 206 -9.46 11.21 -49.20
N ALA A 207 -9.30 10.12 -48.45
CA ALA A 207 -8.53 8.95 -48.91
C ALA A 207 -9.16 8.29 -50.15
N GLU A 208 -10.49 8.22 -50.21
CA GLU A 208 -11.21 7.71 -51.38
C GLU A 208 -11.03 8.62 -52.60
N ALA A 209 -11.16 9.93 -52.43
CA ALA A 209 -10.94 10.91 -53.49
C ALA A 209 -9.48 10.92 -53.98
N GLU A 210 -8.49 10.78 -53.09
CA GLU A 210 -7.08 10.63 -53.47
C GLU A 210 -6.82 9.34 -54.23
N ALA A 211 -7.43 8.23 -53.81
CA ALA A 211 -7.31 6.95 -54.51
C ALA A 211 -7.93 7.01 -55.92
N GLU A 212 -9.08 7.66 -56.07
CA GLU A 212 -9.73 7.87 -57.36
C GLU A 212 -8.90 8.80 -58.27
N ALA A 213 -8.40 9.91 -57.73
CA ALA A 213 -7.50 10.81 -58.46
C ALA A 213 -6.20 10.11 -58.88
N ALA A 214 -5.65 9.23 -58.05
CA ALA A 214 -4.47 8.42 -58.37
C ALA A 214 -4.76 7.42 -59.50
N LYS A 215 -5.93 6.75 -59.47
CA LYS A 215 -6.37 5.86 -60.56
C LYS A 215 -6.52 6.62 -61.88
N LEU A 216 -7.16 7.80 -61.86
CA LEU A 216 -7.35 8.63 -63.05
C LEU A 216 -6.02 9.13 -63.62
N ARG A 217 -5.05 9.50 -62.75
CA ARG A 217 -3.70 9.86 -63.19
C ARG A 217 -2.95 8.68 -63.80
N ALA A 218 -3.02 7.51 -63.19
CA ALA A 218 -2.41 6.29 -63.73
C ALA A 218 -3.03 5.89 -65.08
N GLU A 219 -4.34 6.04 -65.24
CA GLU A 219 -5.04 5.78 -66.50
C GLU A 219 -4.63 6.77 -67.59
N LYS A 220 -4.56 8.08 -67.27
CA LYS A 220 -4.07 9.11 -68.21
C LYS A 220 -2.61 8.90 -68.61
N GLU A 221 -1.73 8.56 -67.66
CA GLU A 221 -0.33 8.24 -67.98
C GLU A 221 -0.22 6.97 -68.84
N ALA A 222 -1.06 5.96 -68.61
CA ALA A 222 -1.10 4.76 -69.45
C ALA A 222 -1.58 5.08 -70.87
N GLU A 223 -2.60 5.94 -71.00
CA GLU A 223 -3.12 6.38 -72.31
C GLU A 223 -2.08 7.22 -73.07
N GLU A 224 -1.38 8.14 -72.40
CA GLU A 224 -0.30 8.93 -73.00
C GLU A 224 0.88 8.05 -73.43
N ARG A 225 1.27 7.07 -72.62
CA ARG A 225 2.31 6.09 -73.01
C ARG A 225 1.88 5.25 -74.21
N ALA A 226 0.61 4.82 -74.26
CA ALA A 226 0.08 4.07 -75.39
C ALA A 226 0.08 4.91 -76.68
N LYS A 227 -0.27 6.20 -76.60
CA LYS A 227 -0.20 7.14 -77.75
C LYS A 227 1.24 7.37 -78.19
N ALA A 228 2.17 7.59 -77.26
CA ALA A 228 3.58 7.78 -77.57
C ALA A 228 4.21 6.52 -78.20
N GLU A 229 3.83 5.32 -77.74
CA GLU A 229 4.32 4.06 -78.31
C GLU A 229 3.72 3.80 -79.71
N ALA A 230 2.45 4.16 -79.94
CA ALA A 230 1.83 4.09 -81.26
C ALA A 230 2.48 5.07 -82.25
N GLU A 231 2.79 6.30 -81.82
CA GLU A 231 3.47 7.30 -82.65
C GLU A 231 4.92 6.89 -82.95
N ALA A 232 5.63 6.30 -81.98
CA ALA A 232 6.97 5.76 -82.19
C ALA A 232 6.98 4.59 -83.21
N LYS A 233 5.99 3.69 -83.14
CA LYS A 233 5.84 2.59 -84.11
C LYS A 233 5.51 3.11 -85.51
N ALA A 234 4.61 4.09 -85.62
CA ALA A 234 4.29 4.74 -86.90
C ALA A 234 5.51 5.46 -87.51
N ALA A 235 6.32 6.13 -86.68
CA ALA A 235 7.55 6.78 -87.12
C ALA A 235 8.61 5.76 -87.57
N GLU A 236 8.73 4.61 -86.90
CA GLU A 236 9.66 3.55 -87.29
C GLU A 236 9.26 2.88 -88.62
N GLU A 237 7.97 2.62 -88.82
CA GLU A 237 7.44 2.09 -90.08
C GLU A 237 7.64 3.08 -91.25
N ALA A 238 7.40 4.37 -91.03
CA ALA A 238 7.67 5.42 -92.03
C ALA A 238 9.16 5.49 -92.41
N ARG A 239 10.05 5.25 -91.43
CA ARG A 239 11.51 5.25 -91.66
C ARG A 239 11.98 4.04 -92.46
N LYS A 240 11.34 2.88 -92.28
CA LYS A 240 11.62 1.66 -93.07
C LYS A 240 11.08 1.78 -94.50
N ALA A 241 9.95 2.45 -94.71
CA ALA A 241 9.39 2.69 -96.05
C ALA A 241 10.26 3.66 -96.89
N ALA A 242 10.90 4.65 -96.28
CA ALA A 242 11.78 5.60 -96.98
C ALA A 242 13.18 5.06 -97.33
N ALA A 243 13.56 3.88 -96.81
CA ALA A 243 14.90 3.30 -96.97
C ALA A 243 14.98 2.17 -98.00
N ALA A 244 13.93 1.90 -98.77
CA ALA A 244 13.97 0.96 -99.88
C ALA A 244 14.58 1.63 -101.15
N PRO A 245 15.66 1.09 -101.74
CA PRO A 245 16.28 1.69 -102.92
C PRO A 245 15.52 1.37 -104.23
N ASP A 246 15.16 2.43 -104.97
CA ASP A 246 14.46 2.39 -106.26
C ASP A 246 15.25 1.66 -107.36
N LYS A 247 14.61 0.68 -108.00
CA LYS A 247 15.13 -0.18 -109.08
C LYS A 247 15.73 0.60 -110.25
N GLU A 248 15.17 1.77 -110.57
CA GLU A 248 15.59 2.61 -111.70
C GLU A 248 16.97 3.26 -111.47
N LYS A 249 17.31 3.62 -110.23
CA LYS A 249 18.61 4.24 -109.90
C LYS A 249 19.76 3.25 -109.97
N ILE A 250 19.51 1.98 -109.64
CA ILE A 250 20.51 0.91 -109.72
C ILE A 250 20.84 0.58 -111.19
N MET A 251 19.83 0.54 -112.06
CA MET A 251 20.02 0.28 -113.49
C MET A 251 20.78 1.43 -114.18
N ALA A 252 20.47 2.69 -113.86
CA ALA A 252 21.15 3.85 -114.42
C ALA A 252 22.65 3.90 -114.04
N ALA A 253 23.01 3.49 -112.82
CA ALA A 253 24.39 3.47 -112.37
C ALA A 253 25.24 2.39 -113.07
N ILE A 254 24.64 1.24 -113.41
CA ILE A 254 25.33 0.16 -114.13
C ILE A 254 25.63 0.57 -115.58
N ASP A 255 24.70 1.29 -116.24
CA ASP A 255 24.87 1.75 -117.61
C ASP A 255 25.90 2.88 -117.79
N ALA A 256 26.14 3.68 -116.75
CA ALA A 256 27.11 4.78 -116.79
C ALA A 256 28.59 4.32 -116.83
N ILE A 257 28.88 3.04 -116.54
CA ILE A 257 30.26 2.53 -116.54
C ILE A 257 30.71 2.27 -117.97
N GLN A 258 31.28 3.23 -118.70
CA GLN A 258 31.90 2.97 -120.02
C GLN A 258 33.42 3.02 -119.92
N PHE A 259 34.09 1.91 -120.29
CA PHE A 259 35.53 1.83 -120.44
C PHE A 259 35.88 1.93 -121.93
N LYS A 260 36.41 3.08 -122.34
CA LYS A 260 36.86 3.32 -123.72
C LYS A 260 38.37 3.20 -123.81
N VAL A 261 38.84 2.39 -124.75
CA VAL A 261 40.25 2.19 -125.09
C VAL A 261 40.56 3.08 -126.30
N GLU A 262 40.92 4.34 -126.08
CA GLU A 262 41.30 5.26 -127.17
C GLU A 262 42.74 5.76 -126.95
N GLY A 263 43.58 5.71 -128.00
CA GLY A 263 44.91 6.33 -128.02
C GLY A 263 46.13 5.42 -127.86
N LEU A 264 45.98 4.09 -127.93
CA LEU A 264 47.10 3.15 -127.78
C LEU A 264 47.66 2.76 -129.15
N THR A 265 48.92 3.11 -129.41
CA THR A 265 49.64 2.81 -130.66
C THR A 265 50.52 1.55 -130.57
N ASP A 266 50.57 0.90 -129.40
CA ASP A 266 51.30 -0.34 -129.15
C ASP A 266 50.35 -1.55 -129.13
N LEU A 267 50.69 -2.57 -129.92
CA LEU A 267 49.79 -3.70 -130.23
C LEU A 267 49.47 -4.55 -128.99
N GLN A 268 50.44 -4.76 -128.11
CA GLN A 268 50.24 -5.54 -126.88
C GLN A 268 49.30 -4.81 -125.90
N ALA A 269 49.34 -3.47 -125.89
CA ALA A 269 48.51 -2.67 -125.02
C ALA A 269 47.04 -2.61 -125.47
N MET A 270 46.78 -2.71 -126.79
CA MET A 270 45.42 -2.88 -127.32
C MET A 270 44.80 -4.23 -126.90
N GLU A 271 45.53 -5.34 -127.03
CA GLU A 271 45.02 -6.67 -126.66
C GLU A 271 44.66 -6.77 -125.16
N PHE A 272 45.47 -6.15 -124.29
CA PHE A 272 45.19 -6.14 -122.86
C PHE A 272 43.96 -5.30 -122.50
N ALA A 273 43.83 -4.13 -123.13
CA ALA A 273 42.70 -3.24 -122.90
C ALA A 273 41.38 -3.83 -123.43
N GLU A 274 41.42 -4.60 -124.51
CA GLU A 274 40.26 -5.33 -125.04
C GLU A 274 39.80 -6.44 -124.09
N LYS A 275 40.73 -7.18 -123.47
CA LYS A 275 40.40 -8.18 -122.42
C LYS A 275 39.72 -7.55 -121.21
N ILE A 276 40.17 -6.37 -120.78
CA ILE A 276 39.54 -5.62 -119.66
C ILE A 276 38.12 -5.19 -120.04
N ALA A 277 37.93 -4.67 -121.25
CA ALA A 277 36.61 -4.26 -121.73
C ALA A 277 35.62 -5.44 -121.77
N GLN A 278 36.05 -6.61 -122.25
CA GLN A 278 35.21 -7.81 -122.24
C GLN A 278 34.81 -8.25 -120.83
N HIS A 279 35.73 -8.22 -119.87
CA HIS A 279 35.44 -8.60 -118.49
C HIS A 279 34.44 -7.64 -117.82
N LEU A 280 34.58 -6.33 -118.08
CA LEU A 280 33.65 -5.31 -117.59
C LEU A 280 32.23 -5.50 -118.12
N GLU A 281 32.05 -5.84 -119.39
CA GLU A 281 30.73 -6.14 -119.95
C GLU A 281 30.09 -7.39 -119.33
N THR A 282 30.90 -8.42 -119.02
CA THR A 282 30.38 -9.61 -118.34
C THR A 282 29.86 -9.27 -116.94
N VAL A 283 30.57 -8.42 -116.20
CA VAL A 283 30.16 -7.98 -114.86
C VAL A 283 28.88 -7.13 -114.91
N LYS A 284 28.78 -6.18 -115.84
CA LYS A 284 27.55 -5.37 -116.01
C LYS A 284 26.32 -6.23 -116.24
N THR A 285 26.46 -7.24 -117.09
CA THR A 285 25.34 -8.13 -117.46
C THR A 285 24.83 -8.89 -116.23
N ASN A 286 25.73 -9.42 -115.40
CA ASN A 286 25.36 -10.11 -114.16
C ASN A 286 24.65 -9.20 -113.15
N TYR A 287 25.10 -7.95 -113.01
CA TYR A 287 24.47 -6.99 -112.08
C TYR A 287 23.10 -6.52 -112.56
N LYS A 288 22.89 -6.34 -113.88
CA LYS A 288 21.57 -6.03 -114.44
C LYS A 288 20.55 -7.15 -114.19
N ILE A 289 20.96 -8.42 -114.35
CA ILE A 289 20.09 -9.58 -114.06
C ILE A 289 19.68 -9.59 -112.58
N LYS A 290 20.63 -9.32 -111.68
CA LYS A 290 20.35 -9.30 -110.24
C LYS A 290 19.43 -8.15 -109.82
N ALA A 291 19.60 -6.97 -110.40
CA ALA A 291 18.73 -5.81 -110.18
C ALA A 291 17.33 -5.96 -110.82
N GLY A 292 17.21 -6.74 -111.90
CA GLY A 292 15.92 -7.04 -112.53
C GLY A 292 14.99 -7.91 -111.68
N ASN A 293 15.55 -8.71 -110.77
CA ASN A 293 14.83 -9.62 -109.86
C ASN A 293 14.52 -9.02 -108.47
N LEU A 294 14.84 -7.73 -108.26
CA LEU A 294 14.37 -6.88 -107.16
C LEU A 294 13.09 -6.14 -107.58
#